data_AF-A0A1F6D090-F1
#
_entry.id   AF-A0A1F6D090-F1
#
_cell.length_a   1.000
_cell.length_b   1.000
_cell.length_c   1.000
_cell.angle_alpha   90.00
_cell.angle_beta   90.00
_cell.angle_gamma   90.00
#
_symmetry.space_group_name_H-M   'P 1'
#
loop_
_entity.id
_entity.type
_entity.pdbx_description
1 polymer ?
#
loop_
_entity_poly.entity_id
_entity_poly.type
_entity_poly.pdbx_seq_one_letter_code
_entity_poly.pdbx_strand_id
1 'polypeptide(L)' 'MPYSAREVLRRLLRAGFVEVRQTGGHKVLRHPDGKQTYVVMHPGTLPTGTFHKILKQAGMTEDEFRKL' A
#
# COMPACT_ATOMS: atom_id res chain seq x y z
N MET A 1 -10.86 9.47 5.00
CA MET A 1 -9.59 8.73 4.98
C MET A 1 -8.56 9.56 4.24
N PRO A 2 -7.56 10.18 4.90
CA PRO A 2 -6.76 11.23 4.28
C PRO A 2 -5.44 10.74 3.65
N TYR A 3 -5.20 9.43 3.50
CA TYR A 3 -3.92 8.94 3.01
C TYR A 3 -3.80 9.05 1.49
N SER A 4 -2.72 9.69 1.02
CA SER A 4 -2.35 9.70 -0.39
C SER A 4 -1.71 8.38 -0.82
N ALA A 5 -1.75 8.07 -2.12
CA ALA A 5 -1.06 6.90 -2.67
C ALA A 5 0.44 6.88 -2.32
N ARG A 6 1.09 8.06 -2.31
CA ARG A 6 2.50 8.22 -1.93
C ARG A 6 2.74 7.92 -0.46
N GLU A 7 1.82 8.29 0.42
CA GLU A 7 1.94 7.97 1.84
C GLU A 7 1.78 6.48 2.10
N VAL A 8 0.77 5.85 1.49
CA VAL A 8 0.55 4.41 1.61
C VAL A 8 1.74 3.62 1.10
N LEU A 9 2.28 3.98 -0.07
CA LEU A 9 3.49 3.36 -0.62
C LEU A 9 4.65 3.46 0.38
N ARG A 10 4.95 4.65 0.92
CA ARG A 10 6.07 4.83 1.86
C ARG A 10 5.92 3.96 3.12
N ARG A 11 4.72 3.91 3.70
CA ARG A 11 4.47 3.11 4.90
C ARG A 11 4.55 1.60 4.61
N LEU A 12 4.06 1.13 3.47
CA LEU A 12 4.23 -0.27 3.06
C LEU A 12 5.71 -0.63 2.86
N LEU A 13 6.51 0.25 2.27
CA LEU A 13 7.96 0.03 2.14
C LEU A 13 8.63 -0.05 3.53
N ARG A 14 8.23 0.79 4.49
CA ARG A 14 8.69 0.69 5.89
C ARG A 14 8.28 -0.61 6.58
N ALA A 15 7.12 -1.16 6.21
CA ALA A 15 6.66 -2.45 6.69
C ALA A 15 7.38 -3.66 6.04
N GLY A 16 8.42 -3.42 5.24
CA GLY A 16 9.22 -4.49 4.62
C GLY A 16 8.71 -4.95 3.25
N PHE A 17 7.69 -4.30 2.68
CA PHE A 17 7.35 -4.54 1.28
C PHE A 17 8.42 -3.96 0.36
N VAL A 18 8.61 -4.61 -0.79
CA VAL A 18 9.46 -4.14 -1.86
C VAL A 18 8.66 -4.01 -3.15
N GLU A 19 9.02 -3.02 -3.97
CA GLU A 19 8.44 -2.88 -5.30
C GLU A 19 9.06 -3.90 -6.25
N VAL A 20 8.21 -4.73 -6.85
CA VAL A 20 8.66 -5.80 -7.75
C VAL A 20 8.29 -5.55 -9.21
N ARG A 21 7.31 -4.69 -9.47
CA ARG A 21 6.87 -4.34 -10.82
C ARG A 21 6.13 -3.01 -10.81
N GLN A 22 6.29 -2.26 -11.89
CA GLN A 22 5.45 -1.11 -12.21
C GLN A 22 4.93 -1.21 -13.66
N THR A 23 3.64 -0.91 -13.85
CA THR A 23 3.03 -0.71 -15.17
C THR A 23 2.21 0.57 -15.13
N GLY A 24 2.66 1.62 -15.83
CA GLY A 24 2.06 2.95 -15.70
C GLY A 24 2.10 3.43 -14.25
N GLY A 25 0.98 3.90 -13.72
CA GLY A 25 0.84 4.30 -12.31
C GLY A 25 0.69 3.15 -11.32
N HIS A 26 0.51 1.90 -11.78
CA HIS A 26 0.27 0.76 -10.90
C HIS A 26 1.60 0.15 -10.42
N LYS A 27 1.81 0.15 -9.10
CA LYS A 27 2.94 -0.51 -8.44
C LYS A 27 2.49 -1.81 -7.80
N VAL A 28 3.25 -2.87 -8.03
CA VAL A 28 3.10 -4.18 -7.36
C VAL A 28 4.12 -4.27 -6.25
N LEU A 29 3.66 -4.50 -5.03
CA LEU A 29 4.47 -4.62 -3.83
C LEU A 29 4.40 -6.04 -3.30
N ARG A 30 5.55 -6.64 -2.97
CA ARG A 30 5.64 -7.96 -2.33
C ARG A 30 6.39 -7.86 -1.02
N HIS A 31 5.98 -8.63 -0.03
CA HIS A 31 6.72 -8.82 1.21
C HIS A 31 7.39 -10.21 1.20
N PRO A 32 8.58 -10.39 1.81
CA PRO A 32 9.26 -11.69 1.84
C PRO A 32 8.45 -12.85 2.45
N ASP A 33 7.45 -12.54 3.29
CA ASP A 33 6.51 -13.52 3.88
C ASP A 33 5.43 -14.03 2.90
N GLY A 34 5.48 -13.61 1.63
CA GLY A 34 4.57 -14.05 0.57
C GLY A 34 3.36 -13.14 0.34
N LYS A 35 3.16 -12.08 1.13
CA LYS A 35 2.06 -11.12 0.91
C LYS A 35 2.32 -10.25 -0.32
N GLN A 36 1.26 -9.87 -1.02
CA GLN A 36 1.32 -9.00 -2.20
C GLN A 36 0.16 -8.01 -2.21
N THR A 37 0.46 -6.74 -2.50
CA THR A 37 -0.56 -5.70 -2.69
C THR A 37 -0.23 -4.79 -3.88
N TYR A 38 -1.17 -3.93 -4.24
CA TYR A 38 -1.10 -3.05 -5.39
C TYR A 38 -1.42 -1.62 -4.99
N VAL A 39 -0.58 -0.67 -5.38
CA VAL A 39 -0.81 0.76 -5.15
C VAL A 39 -0.85 1.47 -6.49
N VAL A 40 -1.94 2.17 -6.76
CA VAL A 40 -2.07 3.03 -7.95
C VAL A 40 -1.64 4.44 -7.59
N MET A 41 -0.61 4.94 -8.24
CA MET A 41 -0.09 6.29 -8.06
C MET A 41 -1.00 7.29 -8.78
N HIS A 42 -1.86 7.97 -8.02
CA HIS A 42 -2.70 9.06 -8.51
C HIS A 42 -2.64 10.26 -7.55
N PRO A 43 -2.95 11.48 -8.02
CA PRO A 43 -3.03 12.65 -7.14
C PRO A 43 -4.19 12.54 -6.15
N GLY A 44 -4.07 13.18 -4.99
CA GLY A 44 -5.09 13.19 -3.95
C GLY A 44 -5.05 11.97 -3.01
N THR A 45 -6.16 11.75 -2.31
CA THR A 45 -6.32 10.69 -1.31
C THR A 45 -6.91 9.43 -1.92
N LEU A 46 -6.52 8.27 -1.41
CA LEU A 46 -7.13 7.01 -1.81
C LEU A 46 -8.60 6.96 -1.36
N PRO A 47 -9.51 6.41 -2.18
CA PRO A 47 -10.82 6.02 -1.70
C PRO A 47 -10.71 5.03 -0.53
N THR A 48 -11.58 5.16 0.48
CA THR A 48 -11.60 4.30 1.68
C THR A 48 -11.57 2.81 1.32
N GLY A 49 -12.38 2.38 0.34
CA GLY A 49 -12.44 0.98 -0.09
C GLY A 49 -11.12 0.49 -0.72
N THR A 50 -10.41 1.37 -1.45
CA THR A 50 -9.10 1.04 -2.03
C THR A 50 -8.06 0.86 -0.92
N PHE A 51 -8.04 1.77 0.05
CA PHE A 51 -7.14 1.66 1.19
C PHE A 51 -7.38 0.38 2.00
N HIS A 52 -8.63 0.04 2.33
CA HIS A 52 -8.93 -1.20 3.05
C HIS A 52 -8.59 -2.46 2.25
N LYS A 53 -8.77 -2.44 0.92
CA LYS A 53 -8.33 -3.55 0.05
C LYS A 53 -6.82 -3.73 0.09
N ILE A 54 -6.05 -2.64 0.08
CA ILE A 54 -4.59 -2.67 0.22
C ILE A 54 -4.20 -3.28 1.57
N LEU A 55 -4.77 -2.80 2.67
CA LEU A 55 -4.49 -3.33 4.00
C LEU A 55 -4.82 -4.82 4.13
N LYS A 56 -5.97 -5.25 3.61
CA LYS A 56 -6.37 -6.66 3.59
C LYS A 56 -5.37 -7.52 2.82
N GLN A 57 -4.93 -7.07 1.65
CA GLN A 57 -3.92 -7.76 0.84
C GLN A 57 -2.54 -7.77 1.50
N ALA A 58 -2.20 -6.68 2.19
CA ALA A 58 -0.97 -6.55 2.95
C ALA A 58 -1.01 -7.28 4.30
N GLY A 59 -2.13 -7.93 4.66
CA GLY A 59 -2.32 -8.61 5.94
C GLY A 59 -2.04 -7.70 7.13
N MET A 60 -2.48 -6.44 7.04
CA MET A 60 -2.17 -5.37 7.99
C MET A 60 -3.48 -4.72 8.47
N THR A 61 -3.55 -4.40 9.75
CA THR A 61 -4.63 -3.62 10.36
C THR A 61 -4.43 -2.12 10.15
N GLU A 62 -5.48 -1.33 10.29
CA GLU A 62 -5.35 0.13 10.18
C GLU A 62 -4.47 0.72 11.31
N ASP A 63 -4.50 0.12 12.51
CA ASP A 63 -3.67 0.57 13.63
C ASP A 63 -2.19 0.28 13.41
N GLU A 64 -1.84 -0.87 12.85
CA GLU A 64 -0.47 -1.17 12.42
C GLU A 64 -0.01 -0.18 11.36
N PHE A 65 -0.86 0.11 10.38
CA PHE A 65 -0.55 1.09 9.34
C PHE A 65 -0.29 2.49 9.92
N ARG A 66 -1.11 2.93 10.88
CA ARG A 66 -1.00 4.25 11.52
C ARG A 66 0.31 4.43 12.29
N LYS A 67 0.89 3.34 12.81
CA LYS A 67 2.13 3.35 13.60
C LYS A 67 3.42 3.39 12.75
N LEU A 68 3.34 3.19 11.44
CA LEU A 68 4.47 3.21 10.48
C LEU A 68 4.80 4.60 9.93
#